data_AF-A0A847YUL1-F1
#
_entry.id   AF-A0A847YUL1-F1
#
_cell.length_a   1.000
_cell.length_b   1.000
_cell.length_c   1.000
_cell.angle_alpha   90.00
_cell.angle_beta   90.00
_cell.angle_gamma   90.00
#
_symmetry.space_group_name_H-M   'P 1'
#
loop_
_entity.id
_entity.type
_entity.pdbx_description
1 polymer ?
#
loop_
_entity_poly.entity_id
_entity_poly.type
_entity_poly.pdbx_seq_one_letter_code
_entity_poly.pdbx_strand_id
1 'polypeptide(L)' 'MSKEFVVFDKNGKEIAWVDPYEWHQDVTDFSMGLMDGECQYRVSNHVYAYGVIVPRGGHFEIRELDE' A
#
# COMPACT_ATOMS: atom_id res chain seq x y z
N MET A 1 -15.71 -1.90 -10.91
CA MET A 1 -14.37 -1.26 -10.92
C MET A 1 -13.62 -1.59 -9.64
N SER A 2 -12.82 -2.64 -9.70
CA SER A 2 -11.93 -3.05 -8.61
C SER A 2 -10.62 -2.27 -8.73
N LYS A 3 -9.96 -2.01 -7.59
CA LYS A 3 -8.68 -1.30 -7.54
C LYS A 3 -7.66 -2.15 -6.80
N GLU A 4 -6.48 -2.32 -7.38
CA GLU A 4 -5.37 -3.07 -6.78
C GLU A 4 -4.37 -2.11 -6.15
N PHE A 5 -3.86 -2.44 -4.96
CA PHE A 5 -2.76 -1.73 -4.33
C PHE A 5 -1.46 -2.51 -4.53
N VAL A 6 -0.51 -1.88 -5.20
CA VAL A 6 0.75 -2.51 -5.62
C VAL A 6 1.92 -1.83 -4.93
N VAL A 7 2.84 -2.61 -4.37
CA VAL A 7 4.03 -2.10 -3.67
C VAL A 7 5.29 -2.41 -4.45
N PHE A 8 6.18 -1.42 -4.54
CA PHE A 8 7.47 -1.53 -5.20
C PHE A 8 8.61 -1.30 -4.21
N ASP A 9 9.70 -2.03 -4.40
CA ASP A 9 10.96 -1.75 -3.71
C ASP A 9 11.67 -0.52 -4.30
N LYS A 10 12.79 -0.14 -3.69
CA LYS A 10 13.64 0.98 -4.14
C LYS A 10 14.20 0.87 -5.56
N ASN A 11 14.18 -0.32 -6.15
CA ASN A 11 14.65 -0.56 -7.50
C ASN A 11 13.49 -0.54 -8.50
N GLY A 12 12.26 -0.25 -8.06
CA GLY A 12 11.05 -0.32 -8.88
C GLY A 12 10.58 -1.75 -9.15
N LYS A 13 11.06 -2.74 -8.38
CA LYS A 13 10.57 -4.11 -8.47
C LYS A 13 9.31 -4.26 -7.64
N GLU A 14 8.25 -4.76 -8.27
CA GLU A 14 7.02 -5.14 -7.58
C GLU A 14 7.31 -6.24 -6.56
N ILE A 15 6.89 -6.02 -5.31
CA ILE A 15 7.03 -7.00 -4.24
C ILE A 15 5.69 -7.65 -3.96
N ALA A 16 5.73 -8.98 -3.76
CA ALA A 16 4.55 -9.72 -3.35
C ALA A 16 4.11 -9.22 -1.98
N TRP A 17 2.95 -8.57 -1.95
CA TRP A 17 2.24 -8.20 -0.75
C TRP A 17 0.81 -8.72 -0.91
N VAL A 18 0.25 -9.29 0.15
CA VAL A 18 -1.12 -9.80 0.13
C VAL A 18 -1.99 -8.76 0.79
N ASP A 19 -2.87 -8.15 -0.01
CA ASP A 19 -3.98 -7.36 0.51
C ASP A 19 -4.95 -8.30 1.23
N PRO A 20 -5.14 -8.15 2.55
CA PRO A 20 -6.06 -9.01 3.28
C PRO A 20 -7.54 -8.80 2.94
N TYR A 21 -7.91 -7.75 2.18
CA TYR A 21 -9.31 -7.37 1.93
C TYR A 21 -9.68 -7.11 0.46
N GLU A 22 -8.72 -7.19 -0.46
CA GLU A 22 -8.84 -7.09 -1.93
C GLU A 22 -9.56 -5.83 -2.47
N TRP A 23 -9.79 -4.82 -1.64
CA TRP A 23 -10.52 -3.61 -2.02
C TRP A 23 -10.16 -2.41 -1.14
N HIS A 24 -9.87 -1.27 -1.78
CA HIS A 24 -9.43 -0.05 -1.11
C HIS A 24 -10.17 1.19 -1.61
N GLN A 25 -10.39 2.14 -0.70
CA GLN A 25 -11.08 3.39 -0.98
C GLN A 25 -10.13 4.59 -0.83
N ASP A 26 -9.36 4.66 0.25
CA ASP A 26 -8.49 5.79 0.57
C ASP A 26 -7.11 5.33 1.07
N VAL A 27 -6.07 6.12 0.74
CA VAL A 27 -4.70 5.92 1.22
C VAL A 27 -4.17 7.24 1.77
N THR A 28 -3.62 7.22 2.98
CA THR A 28 -2.98 8.38 3.61
C THR A 28 -1.59 8.01 4.12
N ASP A 29 -0.59 8.84 3.85
CA ASP A 29 0.75 8.70 4.44
C ASP A 29 0.65 8.87 5.96
N PHE A 30 1.12 7.87 6.70
CA PHE A 30 1.15 7.89 8.15
C PHE A 30 2.54 7.49 8.64
N SER A 31 3.49 8.39 8.48
CA SER A 31 4.86 8.20 8.93
C SER A 31 4.95 8.33 10.47
N MET A 32 4.69 7.24 11.20
CA MET A 32 4.91 7.16 12.65
C MET A 32 5.86 6.03 13.04
N GLY A 33 7.05 6.40 13.54
CA GLY A 33 7.88 5.54 14.40
C GLY A 33 8.39 4.23 13.81
N LEU A 34 8.36 4.06 12.48
CA LEU A 34 8.95 2.89 11.82
C LEU A 34 10.48 2.90 11.92
N MET A 35 11.09 1.73 11.72
CA MET A 35 12.56 1.63 11.63
C MET A 35 13.09 2.53 10.52
N ASP A 36 14.33 3.01 10.70
CA ASP A 36 14.92 4.06 9.88
C ASP A 36 14.91 3.71 8.37
N GLY A 37 13.92 4.26 7.66
CA GLY A 37 13.74 4.09 6.22
C GLY A 37 12.41 3.51 5.75
N GLU A 38 11.56 2.94 6.59
CA GLU A 38 10.25 2.43 6.12
C GLU A 38 9.17 3.51 6.15
N CYS A 39 8.23 3.47 5.20
CA CYS A 39 7.05 4.35 5.19
C CYS A 39 5.78 3.54 5.47
N GLN A 40 4.94 4.02 6.40
CA GLN A 40 3.63 3.42 6.64
C GLN A 40 2.57 4.21 5.89
N TYR A 41 1.70 3.49 5.20
CA TYR A 41 0.48 4.03 4.61
C TYR A 41 -0.71 3.46 5.35
N ARG A 42 -1.64 4.33 5.73
CA ARG A 42 -2.95 3.89 6.18
C ARG A 42 -3.81 3.69 4.96
N VAL A 43 -4.27 2.47 4.78
CA VAL A 43 -5.19 2.08 3.72
C VAL A 43 -6.52 1.76 4.36
N SER A 44 -7.62 2.30 3.83
CA SER A 44 -8.96 1.98 4.30
C SER A 44 -9.83 1.41 3.19
N ASN A 45 -10.65 0.45 3.58
CA ASN A 45 -11.83 0.04 2.85
C ASN A 45 -13.09 0.55 3.58
N HIS A 46 -14.26 0.22 3.05
CA HIS A 46 -15.54 0.69 3.61
C HIS A 46 -15.82 0.25 5.07
N VAL A 47 -15.06 -0.72 5.59
CA VAL A 47 -15.32 -1.38 6.88
C VAL A 47 -14.14 -1.24 7.85
N TYR A 48 -12.90 -1.23 7.35
CA TYR A 48 -11.66 -1.32 8.11
C TYR A 48 -10.61 -0.35 7.57
N ALA A 49 -9.82 0.22 8.48
CA ALA A 49 -8.58 0.92 8.17
C ALA A 49 -7.40 0.12 8.73
N TYR A 50 -6.41 -0.16 7.90
CA TYR A 50 -5.24 -0.94 8.27
C TYR A 50 -3.96 -0.30 7.70
N GLY A 51 -2.79 -0.71 8.20
CA GLY A 51 -1.50 -0.16 7.82
C GLY A 51 -0.76 -1.05 6.84
N VAL A 52 -0.12 -0.45 5.84
CA VAL A 52 0.81 -1.11 4.91
C VAL A 52 2.20 -0.48 5.07
N ILE A 53 3.25 -1.31 5.10
CA ILE A 53 4.63 -0.84 5.21
C ILE A 53 5.30 -0.96 3.84
N VAL A 54 5.80 0.16 3.33
CA VAL A 54 6.57 0.23 2.09
C VAL A 54 8.06 0.26 2.44
N PRO A 55 8.89 -0.59 1.80
CA PRO A 55 10.33 -0.62 2.03
C PRO A 55 11.01 0.72 1.71
N ARG A 56 12.16 0.95 2.35
CA ARG A 56 12.94 2.18 2.14
C ARG A 56 13.26 2.47 0.69
N GLY A 57 12.85 3.66 0.24
CA GLY A 57 13.03 4.13 -1.14
C GLY A 57 12.07 3.52 -2.14
N GLY A 58 11.20 2.61 -1.69
CA GLY A 58 10.08 2.09 -2.46
C GLY A 58 8.92 3.09 -2.55
N HIS A 59 7.88 2.68 -3.27
CA HIS A 59 6.64 3.43 -3.42
C HIS A 59 5.49 2.46 -3.63
N PHE A 60 4.27 2.97 -3.71
CA PHE A 60 3.10 2.19 -4.07
C PHE A 60 2.33 2.85 -5.22
N GLU A 61 1.53 2.05 -5.91
CA GLU A 61 0.58 2.50 -6.94
C GLU A 61 -0.80 1.91 -6.66
N ILE A 62 -1.85 2.63 -7.05
CA ILE A 62 -3.22 2.10 -7.09
C ILE A 62 -3.58 1.94 -8.57
N ARG A 63 -3.82 0.70 -9.01
CA ARG A 63 -4.18 0.39 -10.39
C ARG A 63 -5.68 0.12 -10.47
N GLU A 64 -6.31 0.59 -11.54
CA GLU A 64 -7.67 0.15 -11.86
C GLU A 64 -7.59 -1.23 -12.52
N LEU A 65 -8.39 -2.17 -12.03
CA LEU A 65 -8.57 -3.47 -12.66
C LEU A 65 -9.79 -3.36 -13.59
N ASP A 66 -9.55 -3.50 -14.89
CA ASP A 66 -10.62 -3.79 -15.84
C ASP A 66 -11.13 -5.22 -15.55
N GLU A 67 -12.44 -5.33 -15.28
CA GLU A 67 -13.14 -6.60 -15.02
C GLU A 67 -13.22 -7.48 -16.27
#